data_AF-A0AAU9VQA3-F1
#
_entry.id   AF-A0AAU9VQA3-F1
#
_cell.length_a   1.000
_cell.length_b   1.000
_cell.length_c   1.000
_cell.angle_alpha   90.00
_cell.angle_beta   90.00
_cell.angle_gamma   90.00
#
_symmetry.space_group_name_H-M   'P 1'
#
loop_
_entity.id
_entity.type
_entity.pdbx_description
1 polymer ?
#
loop_
_entity_poly.entity_id
_entity_poly.type
_entity_poly.pdbx_seq_one_letter_code
_entity_poly.pdbx_strand_id
1 'polypeptide(L)'
;MLESICHPNITQFIGVCSKPVAIMMDYECFDFSPFGLNHQMSNLLKFLNTLGHIEGQTEAFEHFLPVFPKAAKDVAKGLCFLRSNDIVHRDLKPRNVLVSNRHHCKKDISADQLPSVFADCPVVCKLTDSSERRSTLLQTASSFMRRQ
;
A
#
# COMPACT_ATOMS: atom_id res chain seq x y z
N MET A 1 16.65 13.12 4.20
CA MET A 1 15.81 13.61 3.07
C MET A 1 14.62 12.69 2.74
N LEU A 2 14.65 11.37 3.05
CA LEU A 2 13.44 10.51 3.12
C LEU A 2 12.91 10.29 4.55
N GLU A 3 13.74 10.52 5.58
CA GLU A 3 13.39 10.31 7.00
C GLU A 3 12.21 11.16 7.51
N SER A 4 11.80 12.21 6.79
CA SER A 4 10.77 13.15 7.23
C SER A 4 9.43 13.02 6.49
N ILE A 5 9.31 12.10 5.52
CA ILE A 5 8.04 11.86 4.82
C ILE A 5 7.26 10.81 5.61
N CYS A 6 6.30 11.26 6.40
CA CYS A 6 5.39 10.42 7.16
C CYS A 6 3.94 10.81 6.82
N HIS A 7 3.24 9.92 6.13
CA HIS A 7 1.83 10.12 5.79
C HIS A 7 1.13 8.75 5.69
N PRO A 8 -0.10 8.59 6.21
CA PRO A 8 -0.78 7.28 6.24
C PRO A 8 -1.01 6.65 4.86
N ASN A 9 -1.00 7.44 3.79
CA ASN A 9 -1.17 6.97 2.40
C ASN A 9 0.10 7.04 1.55
N ILE A 10 1.28 7.14 2.17
CA ILE A 10 2.59 7.06 1.51
C ILE A 10 3.39 5.95 2.17
N THR A 11 4.04 5.10 1.38
CA THR A 11 4.92 4.04 1.87
C THR A 11 6.14 4.66 2.57
N GLN A 12 6.43 4.20 3.78
CA GLN A 12 7.49 4.73 4.64
C GLN A 12 8.83 4.10 4.25
N PHE A 13 9.86 4.94 4.13
CA PHE A 13 11.24 4.48 4.04
C PHE A 13 11.71 3.98 5.41
N ILE A 14 12.26 2.75 5.44
CA ILE A 14 12.81 2.14 6.66
C ILE A 14 14.33 2.30 6.69
N GLY A 15 15.02 2.06 5.56
CA GLY A 15 16.48 2.06 5.54
C GLY A 15 17.07 1.60 4.21
N VAL A 16 18.40 1.44 4.21
CA VAL A 16 19.14 0.86 3.09
C VAL A 16 19.91 -0.37 3.59
N CYS A 17 19.70 -1.51 2.94
CA CYS A 17 20.59 -2.66 3.07
C CYS A 17 21.80 -2.47 2.16
N SER A 18 22.99 -2.83 2.62
CA SER A 18 24.24 -2.69 1.86
C SER A 18 24.72 -3.99 1.22
N LYS A 19 24.18 -5.14 1.65
CA LYS A 19 24.57 -6.47 1.17
C LYS A 19 23.33 -7.38 1.11
N PRO A 20 22.60 -7.42 -0.03
CA PRO A 20 22.79 -6.62 -1.25
C PRO A 20 22.35 -5.15 -1.09
N VAL A 21 22.79 -4.27 -1.99
CA VAL A 21 22.34 -2.86 -1.99
C VAL A 21 20.84 -2.80 -2.33
N ALA A 22 20.01 -2.48 -1.35
CA ALA A 22 18.56 -2.42 -1.49
C ALA A 22 17.94 -1.32 -0.62
N ILE A 23 16.90 -0.65 -1.13
CA ILE A 23 16.07 0.24 -0.32
C ILE A 23 14.99 -0.59 0.36
N MET A 24 14.86 -0.43 1.68
CA MET A 24 13.84 -1.08 2.49
C MET A 24 12.71 -0.10 2.79
N MET A 25 11.49 -0.56 2.58
CA MET A 25 10.26 0.21 2.77
C MET A 25 9.30 -0.60 3.66
N ASP A 26 8.32 0.05 4.26
CA ASP A 26 7.26 -0.66 4.98
C ASP A 26 6.50 -1.62 4.05
N TYR A 27 6.20 -2.79 4.59
CA TYR A 27 5.48 -3.83 3.87
C TYR A 27 3.99 -3.74 4.19
N GLU A 28 3.18 -3.67 3.12
CA GLU A 28 1.73 -3.66 3.21
C GLU A 28 1.16 -4.86 2.44
N CYS A 29 0.17 -5.50 3.06
CA CYS A 29 -0.65 -6.51 2.40
C CYS A 29 -2.07 -6.49 2.93
N PHE A 30 -2.99 -6.79 2.03
CA PHE A 30 -4.35 -7.20 2.37
C PHE A 30 -4.34 -8.70 2.62
N ASP A 31 -4.70 -9.10 3.84
CA ASP A 31 -4.76 -10.48 4.28
C ASP A 31 -6.20 -10.98 4.29
N PHE A 32 -6.47 -12.04 3.53
CA PHE A 32 -7.80 -12.63 3.47
C PHE A 32 -8.06 -13.69 4.55
N SER A 33 -7.06 -14.00 5.40
CA SER A 33 -7.19 -14.98 6.48
C SER A 33 -8.36 -14.72 7.43
N PRO A 34 -8.73 -13.46 7.78
CA PRO A 34 -9.93 -13.16 8.56
C PRO A 34 -11.23 -13.64 7.90
N PHE A 35 -11.25 -13.78 6.57
CA PHE A 35 -12.38 -14.31 5.80
C PHE A 35 -12.28 -15.83 5.54
N GLY A 36 -11.35 -16.52 6.22
CA GLY A 36 -11.12 -17.96 6.05
C GLY A 36 -10.34 -18.34 4.78
N LEU A 37 -9.73 -17.37 4.09
CA LEU A 37 -8.97 -17.60 2.86
C LEU A 37 -7.48 -17.40 3.11
N ASN A 38 -6.67 -18.41 2.83
CA ASN A 38 -5.21 -18.30 2.94
C ASN A 38 -4.61 -17.63 1.69
N HIS A 39 -4.87 -16.33 1.56
CA HIS A 39 -4.39 -15.53 0.44
C HIS A 39 -4.02 -14.12 0.89
N GLN A 40 -2.98 -13.56 0.28
CA GLN A 40 -2.54 -12.18 0.53
C GLN A 40 -2.27 -11.46 -0.78
N MET A 41 -2.58 -10.17 -0.81
CA MET A 41 -2.29 -9.30 -1.95
C MET A 41 -1.63 -8.00 -1.52
N SER A 42 -0.62 -7.57 -2.27
CA SER A 42 0.18 -6.41 -1.91
C SER A 42 -0.19 -5.12 -2.66
N ASN A 43 -0.89 -5.20 -3.80
CA ASN A 43 -1.19 -4.02 -4.61
C ASN A 43 -2.60 -4.02 -5.21
N LEU A 44 -3.08 -2.82 -5.52
CA LEU A 44 -4.41 -2.57 -6.04
C LEU A 44 -4.65 -3.25 -7.39
N LEU A 45 -3.63 -3.38 -8.25
CA LEU A 45 -3.78 -4.11 -9.52
C LEU A 45 -4.21 -5.57 -9.30
N LYS A 46 -3.51 -6.30 -8.43
CA LYS A 46 -3.86 -7.70 -8.10
C LYS A 46 -5.25 -7.80 -7.47
N PHE A 47 -5.57 -6.85 -6.61
CA PHE A 47 -6.87 -6.77 -5.96
C PHE A 47 -8.00 -6.59 -6.98
N LEU A 48 -7.88 -5.60 -7.88
CA LEU A 48 -8.86 -5.32 -8.94
C LEU A 48 -9.05 -6.50 -9.89
N ASN A 49 -7.95 -7.15 -10.30
CA ASN A 49 -8.04 -8.34 -11.16
C ASN A 49 -8.82 -9.47 -10.47
N THR A 50 -8.61 -9.65 -9.16
CA THR A 50 -9.34 -10.68 -8.40
C THR A 50 -10.82 -10.34 -8.31
N LEU A 51 -11.16 -9.08 -8.04
CA LEU A 51 -12.55 -8.63 -8.03
C LEU A 51 -13.23 -8.83 -9.40
N GLY A 52 -12.55 -8.52 -10.50
CA GLY A 52 -13.08 -8.74 -11.85
C GLY A 52 -13.32 -10.21 -12.20
N HIS A 53 -12.59 -11.14 -11.57
CA HIS A 53 -12.84 -12.59 -11.75
C HIS A 53 -14.05 -13.10 -10.99
N ILE A 54 -14.41 -12.46 -9.86
CA ILE A 54 -15.54 -12.87 -9.03
C ILE A 54 -16.82 -12.08 -9.33
N GLU A 55 -16.72 -10.99 -10.09
CA GLU A 55 -17.84 -10.18 -10.55
C GLU A 55 -18.86 -11.05 -11.30
N GLY A 56 -20.12 -11.01 -10.85
CA GLY A 56 -21.21 -11.83 -11.39
C GLY A 56 -21.13 -13.33 -11.09
N GLN A 57 -20.07 -13.81 -10.43
CA GLN A 57 -19.94 -15.21 -10.01
C GLN A 57 -20.39 -15.45 -8.56
N THR A 58 -20.31 -14.43 -7.71
CA THR A 58 -20.62 -14.54 -6.29
C THR A 58 -21.10 -13.21 -5.71
N GLU A 59 -21.99 -13.29 -4.71
CA GLU A 59 -22.41 -12.13 -3.90
C GLU A 59 -21.24 -11.50 -3.12
N ALA A 60 -20.11 -12.22 -2.99
CA ALA A 60 -18.92 -11.69 -2.33
C ALA A 60 -18.37 -10.40 -2.98
N PHE A 61 -18.61 -10.20 -4.28
CA PHE A 61 -18.20 -8.98 -4.98
C PHE A 61 -18.79 -7.71 -4.34
N GLU A 62 -20.09 -7.75 -3.98
CA GLU A 62 -20.82 -6.63 -3.40
C GLU A 62 -20.19 -6.16 -2.07
N HIS A 63 -19.67 -7.10 -1.29
CA HIS A 63 -18.99 -6.79 -0.02
C HIS A 63 -17.70 -5.98 -0.23
N PHE A 64 -17.06 -6.07 -1.40
CA PHE A 64 -15.83 -5.34 -1.70
C PHE A 64 -16.05 -4.00 -2.42
N LEU A 65 -17.28 -3.67 -2.84
CA LEU A 65 -17.58 -2.37 -3.48
C LEU A 65 -17.10 -1.15 -2.68
N PRO A 66 -17.16 -1.12 -1.33
CA PRO A 66 -16.63 0.01 -0.55
C PRO A 66 -15.12 0.25 -0.73
N VAL A 67 -14.36 -0.73 -1.24
CA VAL A 67 -12.91 -0.59 -1.51
C VAL A 67 -12.65 0.49 -2.56
N PHE A 68 -13.48 0.62 -3.59
CA PHE A 68 -13.25 1.55 -4.70
C PHE A 68 -13.22 3.03 -4.26
N PRO A 69 -14.28 3.58 -3.62
CA PRO A 69 -14.26 4.98 -3.17
C PRO A 69 -13.20 5.21 -2.08
N LYS A 70 -12.95 4.21 -1.23
CA LYS A 70 -11.90 4.30 -0.20
C LYS A 70 -10.50 4.37 -0.82
N ALA A 71 -10.19 3.53 -1.80
CA ALA A 71 -8.92 3.53 -2.51
C ALA A 71 -8.69 4.85 -3.24
N ALA A 72 -9.71 5.36 -3.95
CA ALA A 72 -9.64 6.65 -4.64
C ALA A 72 -9.34 7.81 -3.65
N LYS A 73 -10.04 7.84 -2.51
CA LYS A 73 -9.82 8.83 -1.44
C LYS A 73 -8.41 8.77 -0.87
N ASP A 74 -7.91 7.58 -0.58
CA ASP A 74 -6.58 7.38 -0.01
C ASP A 74 -5.46 7.74 -1.00
N VAL A 75 -5.62 7.37 -2.28
CA VAL A 75 -4.70 7.77 -3.36
C VAL A 75 -4.69 9.30 -3.51
N ALA A 76 -5.86 9.95 -3.54
CA ALA A 76 -5.95 11.40 -3.63
C ALA A 76 -5.26 12.10 -2.45
N LYS A 77 -5.46 11.61 -1.21
CA LYS A 77 -4.76 12.13 -0.03
C LYS A 77 -3.24 12.00 -0.13
N GLY A 78 -2.76 10.83 -0.56
CA GLY A 78 -1.32 10.61 -0.80
C GLY A 78 -0.76 11.58 -1.85
N LEU A 79 -1.45 11.76 -2.98
CA LEU A 79 -1.03 12.70 -4.02
C LEU A 79 -1.03 14.15 -3.54
N CYS A 80 -2.04 14.57 -2.76
CA CYS A 80 -2.08 15.91 -2.17
C CYS A 80 -0.88 16.15 -1.25
N PHE A 81 -0.55 15.17 -0.40
CA PHE A 81 0.63 15.25 0.47
C PHE A 81 1.94 15.32 -0.33
N LEU A 82 2.08 14.51 -1.38
CA LEU A 82 3.25 14.59 -2.27
C LEU A 82 3.35 15.98 -2.92
N ARG A 83 2.23 16.49 -3.44
CA ARG A 83 2.16 17.81 -4.07
C ARG A 83 2.53 18.93 -3.10
N SER A 84 2.08 18.88 -1.85
CA SER A 84 2.42 19.90 -0.83
C SER A 84 3.89 19.89 -0.41
N ASN A 85 4.64 18.84 -0.77
CA ASN A 85 6.07 18.69 -0.52
C ASN A 85 6.90 18.75 -1.83
N ASP A 86 6.32 19.33 -2.89
CA ASP A 86 6.93 19.46 -4.23
C ASP A 86 7.42 18.13 -4.82
N ILE A 87 6.69 17.06 -4.52
CA ILE A 87 6.97 15.71 -5.02
C ILE A 87 5.93 15.37 -6.09
N VAL A 88 6.40 15.05 -7.29
CA VAL A 88 5.55 14.52 -8.36
C VAL A 88 5.77 13.01 -8.45
N HIS A 89 4.72 12.22 -8.26
CA HIS A 89 4.82 10.75 -8.26
C HIS A 89 5.29 10.18 -9.61
N ARG A 90 4.82 10.77 -10.74
CA ARG A 90 5.15 10.45 -12.14
C ARG A 90 4.85 9.03 -12.66
N ASP A 91 4.71 8.03 -11.79
CA ASP A 91 4.39 6.65 -12.18
C ASP A 91 3.13 6.14 -11.47
N LEU A 92 2.04 6.94 -11.49
CA LEU A 92 0.79 6.57 -10.84
C LEU A 92 0.07 5.49 -11.66
N LYS A 93 -0.01 4.28 -11.10
CA LYS A 93 -0.71 3.13 -11.68
C LYS A 93 -1.13 2.18 -10.56
N PRO A 94 -2.15 1.33 -10.75
CA PRO A 94 -2.64 0.43 -9.69
C PRO A 94 -1.58 -0.50 -9.10
N ARG A 95 -0.53 -0.85 -9.87
CA ARG A 95 0.60 -1.64 -9.38
C ARG A 95 1.43 -0.94 -8.29
N ASN A 96 1.46 0.40 -8.31
CA ASN A 96 2.22 1.24 -7.38
C ASN A 96 1.35 1.76 -6.22
N VAL A 97 0.13 1.25 -6.10
CA VAL A 97 -0.76 1.49 -4.96
C VAL A 97 -0.78 0.22 -4.13
N LEU A 98 -0.16 0.24 -2.97
CA LEU A 98 -0.22 -0.86 -2.01
C LEU A 98 -1.58 -0.89 -1.33
N VAL A 99 -2.06 -2.08 -0.99
CA VAL A 99 -3.32 -2.30 -0.25
C VAL A 99 -3.04 -2.99 1.07
N SER A 100 -3.80 -2.61 2.10
CA SER A 100 -3.65 -3.13 3.45
C SER A 100 -4.99 -3.21 4.17
N ASN A 101 -5.15 -4.25 4.98
CA ASN A 101 -6.20 -4.35 5.99
C ASN A 101 -5.62 -4.56 7.41
N ARG A 102 -4.30 -4.36 7.59
CA ARG A 102 -3.62 -4.59 8.87
C ARG A 102 -4.08 -3.68 10.00
N HIS A 103 -4.76 -2.58 9.70
CA HIS A 103 -5.42 -1.75 10.72
C HIS A 103 -6.47 -2.51 11.52
N HIS A 104 -6.97 -3.63 10.98
CA HIS A 104 -7.87 -4.55 11.66
C HIS A 104 -7.13 -5.56 12.56
N CYS A 105 -5.92 -5.99 12.18
CA CYS A 105 -5.12 -6.95 12.97
C CYS A 105 -4.69 -6.44 14.36
N LYS A 106 -4.81 -5.13 14.63
CA LYS A 106 -4.49 -4.53 15.94
C LYS A 106 -5.65 -4.57 16.92
N LYS A 107 -6.83 -5.01 16.48
CA LYS A 107 -8.03 -5.16 17.30
C LYS A 107 -8.25 -6.67 17.47
N ASP A 108 -8.57 -7.11 18.69
CA ASP A 108 -9.09 -8.45 18.92
C ASP A 108 -10.53 -8.49 18.39
N ILE A 109 -10.68 -8.58 17.06
CA ILE A 109 -11.97 -8.59 16.38
C ILE A 109 -12.45 -10.03 16.32
N SER A 110 -13.59 -10.31 16.95
CA SER A 110 -14.28 -11.58 16.80
C SER A 110 -14.91 -11.69 15.39
N ALA A 111 -15.12 -12.91 14.90
CA ALA A 111 -15.58 -13.13 13.52
C ALA A 111 -16.92 -12.45 13.19
N ASP A 112 -17.79 -12.27 14.19
CA ASP A 112 -19.08 -11.56 14.11
C ASP A 112 -18.93 -10.05 13.93
N GLN A 113 -17.82 -9.46 14.37
CA GLN A 113 -17.52 -8.03 14.21
C GLN A 113 -16.75 -7.72 12.93
N LEU A 114 -16.19 -8.72 12.25
CA LEU A 114 -15.42 -8.52 11.03
C LEU A 114 -16.21 -7.78 9.93
N PRO A 115 -17.50 -8.08 9.67
CA PRO A 115 -18.26 -7.38 8.63
C PRO A 115 -18.44 -5.88 8.92
N SER A 116 -18.75 -5.51 10.16
CA SER A 116 -18.95 -4.10 10.54
C SER A 116 -17.64 -3.32 10.49
N VAL A 117 -16.56 -3.91 11.02
CA VAL A 117 -15.23 -3.30 11.00
C VAL A 117 -14.69 -3.16 9.58
N PHE A 118 -14.99 -4.13 8.71
CA PHE A 118 -14.67 -4.05 7.29
C PHE A 118 -15.48 -2.97 6.56
N ALA A 119 -16.77 -2.81 6.87
CA ALA A 119 -17.61 -1.76 6.29
C ALA A 119 -17.09 -0.35 6.61
N ASP A 120 -16.61 -0.13 7.84
CA ASP A 120 -16.08 1.17 8.28
C ASP A 120 -14.79 1.57 7.54
N CYS A 121 -13.87 0.62 7.36
CA CYS A 121 -12.61 0.86 6.67
C CYS A 121 -12.17 -0.41 5.91
N PRO A 122 -12.63 -0.57 4.66
CA PRO A 122 -12.44 -1.83 3.92
C PRO A 122 -10.99 -2.04 3.50
N VAL A 123 -10.27 -0.96 3.23
CA VAL A 123 -8.86 -0.99 2.81
C VAL A 123 -8.16 0.28 3.26
N VAL A 124 -6.85 0.21 3.44
CA VAL A 124 -5.94 1.35 3.44
C VAL A 124 -5.05 1.24 2.20
N CYS A 125 -4.99 2.31 1.42
CA CYS A 125 -4.10 2.37 0.26
C CYS A 125 -2.89 3.27 0.52
N LYS A 126 -1.71 2.82 0.11
CA LYS A 126 -0.46 3.60 0.19
C LYS A 126 0.20 3.73 -1.19
N LEU A 127 0.66 4.92 -1.54
CA LEU A 127 1.48 5.11 -2.74
C LEU A 127 2.92 4.71 -2.45
N THR A 128 3.46 3.83 -3.28
CA THR A 128 4.91 3.59 -3.29
C THR A 128 5.58 4.81 -3.90
N ASP A 129 6.54 5.45 -3.22
CA ASP A 129 7.27 6.57 -3.79
C ASP A 129 8.12 6.08 -4.97
N SER A 130 7.54 6.15 -6.18
CA SER A 130 8.22 5.80 -7.41
C SER A 130 9.01 6.93 -8.05
N SER A 131 9.15 8.05 -7.35
CA SER A 131 9.82 9.22 -7.88
C SER A 131 11.32 8.97 -8.11
N GLU A 132 11.88 9.78 -9.00
CA GLU A 132 13.30 9.89 -9.39
C GLU A 132 14.29 9.83 -8.19
N ARG A 133 13.81 10.20 -6.99
CA ARG A 133 14.54 10.15 -5.72
C ARG A 133 15.04 8.75 -5.35
N ARG A 134 14.32 7.67 -5.68
CA ARG A 134 14.80 6.29 -5.44
C ARG A 134 16.08 5.98 -6.23
N SER A 135 16.15 6.45 -7.48
CA SER A 135 17.33 6.28 -8.33
C SER A 135 18.52 7.07 -7.77
N THR A 136 18.29 8.32 -7.36
CA THR A 136 19.33 9.15 -6.72
C THR A 136 19.81 8.55 -5.40
N LEU A 137 18.93 7.96 -4.59
CA LEU A 137 19.30 7.31 -3.34
C LEU A 137 20.12 6.05 -3.55
N LEU A 138 19.73 5.17 -4.49
CA LEU A 138 20.52 3.99 -4.82
C LEU A 138 21.90 4.38 -5.37
N GLN A 139 21.98 5.42 -6.20
CA GLN A 139 23.25 5.95 -6.70
C GLN A 139 24.11 6.55 -5.58
N THR A 140 23.52 7.33 -4.68
CA THR A 140 24.24 7.94 -3.54
C THR A 140 24.71 6.89 -2.55
N ALA A 141 23.84 5.95 -2.17
CA ALA A 141 24.16 4.87 -1.24
C ALA A 141 25.24 3.94 -1.81
N SER A 142 25.14 3.55 -3.08
CA SER A 142 26.18 2.74 -3.74
C SER A 142 27.52 3.49 -3.84
N SER A 143 27.50 4.81 -4.07
CA SER A 143 28.71 5.63 -4.13
C SER A 143 29.38 5.79 -2.76
N PHE A 144 28.59 5.95 -1.69
CA PHE A 144 29.10 6.04 -0.32
C PHE A 144 29.68 4.71 0.18
N MET A 145 29.01 3.60 -0.13
CA MET A 145 29.45 2.26 0.29
C MET A 145 30.63 1.70 -0.52
N ARG A 146 30.96 2.30 -1.67
CA ARG A 146 32.21 2.01 -2.43
C ARG A 146 33.44 2.74 -1.87
N ARG A 147 33.25 3.68 -0.94
CA ARG A 147 34.33 4.47 -0.33
C ARG A 147 34.75 3.97 1.07
N GLN A 148 34.13 2.89 1.56
CA GLN A 148 34.54 2.15 2.76
C GLN A 148 35.15 0.82 2.34
#